data_AF-A0AA43CII4-F1
#
_entry.id   AF-A0AA43CII4-F1
#
_cell.length_a   1.000
_cell.length_b   1.000
_cell.length_c   1.000
_cell.angle_alpha   90.00
_cell.angle_beta   90.00
_cell.angle_gamma   90.00
#
_symmetry.space_group_name_H-M   'P 1'
#
loop_
_entity.id
_entity.type
_entity.pdbx_description
1 polymer ?
#
loop_
_entity_poly.entity_id
_entity_poly.type
_entity_poly.pdbx_seq_one_letter_code
_entity_poly.pdbx_strand_id
1 'polypeptide(L)'
;MTAIWIKRDFLVPATLAMAAIIATLGCDGKSGTGGAQGEAEYQIRGVLIEDWNRMATRAEISVSRNDTLFDSGLVWIGDETLSFDSTTDTYRLNVEPSGTFPEGSHRLVLADLPEFMDTVLIDIADTFSVTVSDPPNRLNPGGDVVTLDWTESAGSGAYVMAAVPRHLAYTGAGYSEWVGSSEGTIPISAFRWSNGVALDTGWYYVFAYSYTGAPDSALSDDPLPVPLPGDRTDNIDQTPISGRFGTIVVAGRDSVYVTMQ
;
A
#
# COMPACT_ATOMS: atom_id res chain seq x y z
N MET A 1 1.22 -56.76 33.94
CA MET A 1 1.67 -55.85 32.86
C MET A 1 1.33 -56.55 31.55
N THR A 2 0.26 -56.12 30.89
CA THR A 2 -0.26 -56.78 29.68
C THR A 2 -0.41 -55.71 28.62
N ALA A 3 0.47 -55.72 27.62
CA ALA A 3 0.46 -54.77 26.52
C ALA A 3 -0.51 -55.26 25.43
N ILE A 4 -1.52 -54.44 25.12
CA ILE A 4 -2.47 -54.66 24.02
C ILE A 4 -1.92 -53.93 22.80
N TRP A 5 -1.58 -54.70 21.76
CA TRP A 5 -1.19 -54.17 20.46
C TRP A 5 -2.44 -53.94 19.60
N ILE A 6 -2.75 -52.68 19.31
CA ILE A 6 -3.77 -52.31 18.33
C ILE A 6 -3.08 -52.22 16.97
N LYS A 7 -3.37 -53.18 16.09
CA LYS A 7 -3.12 -53.04 14.64
C LYS A 7 -4.08 -52.01 14.08
N ARG A 8 -3.56 -50.98 13.43
CA ARG A 8 -4.32 -50.05 12.60
C ARG A 8 -3.85 -50.19 11.16
N ASP A 9 -4.46 -51.17 10.48
CA ASP A 9 -4.51 -51.20 9.02
C ASP A 9 -5.80 -50.49 8.61
N PHE A 10 -5.69 -49.25 8.12
CA PHE A 10 -6.74 -48.66 7.29
C PHE A 10 -6.12 -47.81 6.19
N LEU A 11 -6.08 -48.41 5.02
CA LEU A 11 -5.91 -47.79 3.72
C LEU A 11 -7.08 -46.84 3.45
N VAL A 12 -6.79 -45.57 3.16
CA VAL A 12 -7.51 -44.79 2.13
C VAL A 12 -6.50 -43.86 1.44
N PRO A 13 -6.07 -44.16 0.20
CA PRO A 13 -5.42 -43.17 -0.65
C PRO A 13 -6.52 -42.40 -1.40
N ALA A 14 -6.79 -41.17 -0.98
CA ALA A 14 -7.65 -40.23 -1.70
C ALA A 14 -6.90 -38.92 -1.89
N THR A 15 -5.75 -38.99 -2.57
CA THR A 15 -4.87 -37.83 -2.79
C THR A 15 -4.37 -37.85 -4.23
N LEU A 16 -5.26 -37.71 -5.21
CA LEU A 16 -4.90 -37.51 -6.62
C LEU A 16 -6.12 -37.12 -7.48
N ALA A 17 -6.72 -35.96 -7.23
CA ALA A 17 -7.68 -35.34 -8.16
C ALA A 17 -7.93 -33.84 -7.91
N MET A 18 -6.89 -33.07 -7.53
CA MET A 18 -7.05 -31.62 -7.33
C MET A 18 -5.76 -30.86 -7.68
N ALA A 19 -5.20 -31.17 -8.86
CA ALA A 19 -4.01 -30.50 -9.40
C ALA A 19 -4.10 -30.27 -10.93
N ALA A 20 -5.32 -30.15 -11.47
CA ALA A 20 -5.52 -30.05 -12.93
C ALA A 20 -6.69 -29.12 -13.34
N ILE A 21 -6.96 -28.05 -12.58
CA ILE A 21 -7.91 -26.98 -13.01
C ILE A 21 -7.26 -25.58 -12.99
N ILE A 22 -6.00 -25.43 -12.59
CA ILE A 22 -5.33 -24.10 -12.54
C ILE A 22 -4.52 -23.81 -13.82
N ALA A 23 -4.29 -24.79 -14.70
CA ALA A 23 -3.46 -24.61 -15.91
C ALA A 23 -4.24 -24.29 -17.20
N THR A 24 -5.58 -24.10 -17.16
CA THR A 24 -6.39 -23.86 -18.37
C THR A 24 -7.00 -22.46 -18.47
N LEU A 25 -6.65 -21.53 -17.59
CA LEU A 25 -7.04 -20.11 -17.71
C LEU A 25 -5.88 -19.21 -18.16
N GLY A 26 -4.75 -19.79 -18.56
CA GLY A 26 -3.56 -19.06 -19.01
C GLY A 26 -3.03 -19.56 -20.35
N CYS A 27 -3.83 -19.48 -21.42
CA CYS A 27 -3.34 -19.46 -22.81
C CYS A 27 -4.51 -19.24 -23.78
N ASP A 28 -4.68 -18.00 -24.24
CA ASP A 28 -5.04 -17.61 -25.62
C ASP A 28 -5.50 -16.15 -25.63
N GLY A 29 -4.63 -15.26 -25.17
CA GLY A 29 -4.74 -13.83 -25.46
C GLY A 29 -4.41 -13.61 -26.93
N LYS A 30 -5.36 -13.89 -27.83
CA LYS A 30 -5.36 -13.36 -29.19
C LYS A 30 -5.34 -11.83 -29.05
N SER A 31 -4.19 -11.23 -29.29
CA SER A 31 -4.06 -9.80 -29.60
C SER A 31 -4.74 -9.55 -30.94
N GLY A 32 -6.05 -9.38 -30.90
CA GLY A 32 -6.87 -8.97 -32.02
C GLY A 32 -6.65 -7.48 -32.29
N THR A 33 -5.73 -7.15 -33.18
CA THR A 33 -5.58 -5.80 -33.76
C THR A 33 -6.68 -5.52 -34.78
N GLY A 34 -7.94 -5.63 -34.36
CA GLY A 34 -9.12 -5.35 -35.17
C GLY A 34 -9.98 -4.30 -34.48
N GLY A 35 -9.72 -3.02 -34.76
CA GLY A 35 -10.54 -1.91 -34.29
C GLY A 35 -12.01 -2.09 -34.68
N ALA A 36 -12.80 -2.60 -33.74
CA ALA A 36 -14.24 -2.65 -33.79
C ALA A 36 -14.79 -1.50 -32.93
N GLN A 37 -15.94 -0.96 -33.31
CA GLN A 37 -16.61 0.09 -32.57
C GLN A 37 -16.81 -0.30 -31.08
N GLY A 38 -16.21 0.49 -30.17
CA GLY A 38 -16.72 0.70 -28.80
C GLY A 38 -16.22 -0.24 -27.70
N GLU A 39 -14.99 -0.74 -27.74
CA GLU A 39 -14.39 -1.37 -26.55
C GLU A 39 -14.34 -0.33 -25.41
N ALA A 40 -14.92 -0.68 -24.26
CA ALA A 40 -14.94 0.20 -23.11
C ALA A 40 -13.51 0.38 -22.58
N GLU A 41 -13.08 1.64 -22.40
CA GLU A 41 -11.80 1.96 -21.80
C GLU A 41 -11.97 2.02 -20.28
N TYR A 42 -11.19 1.22 -19.55
CA TYR A 42 -11.17 1.21 -18.10
C TYR A 42 -9.91 1.87 -17.57
N GLN A 43 -10.09 2.83 -16.68
CA GLN A 43 -9.01 3.44 -15.92
C GLN A 43 -9.18 3.13 -14.44
N ILE A 44 -8.10 2.68 -13.79
CA ILE A 44 -8.04 2.42 -12.36
C ILE A 44 -7.07 3.39 -11.72
N ARG A 45 -7.50 4.03 -10.63
CA ARG A 45 -6.65 4.82 -9.73
C ARG A 45 -6.80 4.27 -8.33
N GLY A 46 -5.71 3.96 -7.63
CA GLY A 46 -5.85 3.35 -6.33
C GLY A 46 -4.58 3.23 -5.52
N VAL A 47 -4.78 2.80 -4.28
CA VAL A 47 -3.73 2.49 -3.34
C VAL A 47 -4.13 1.31 -2.46
N LEU A 48 -3.18 0.46 -2.13
CA LEU A 48 -3.26 -0.50 -1.03
C LEU A 48 -2.24 -0.10 0.03
N ILE A 49 -2.65 -0.03 1.30
CA ILE A 49 -1.82 0.44 2.40
C ILE A 49 -1.83 -0.60 3.50
N GLU A 50 -0.66 -1.09 3.88
CA GLU A 50 -0.44 -1.88 5.09
C GLU A 50 0.14 -0.99 6.18
N ASP A 51 -0.67 -0.65 7.19
CA ASP A 51 -0.24 0.21 8.29
C ASP A 51 -0.02 -0.58 9.59
N TRP A 52 1.25 -0.88 9.87
CA TRP A 52 1.68 -1.58 11.08
C TRP A 52 1.57 -0.74 12.36
N ASN A 53 1.30 0.57 12.28
CA ASN A 53 1.03 1.41 13.45
C ASN A 53 -0.44 1.36 13.88
N ARG A 54 -1.36 1.15 12.94
CA ARG A 54 -2.79 0.97 13.17
C ARG A 54 -3.21 -0.50 13.19
N MET A 55 -2.33 -1.41 12.78
CA MET A 55 -2.62 -2.83 12.60
C MET A 55 -3.78 -3.05 11.62
N ALA A 56 -3.79 -2.30 10.53
CA ALA A 56 -4.86 -2.35 9.52
C ALA A 56 -4.28 -2.40 8.10
N THR A 57 -4.99 -3.08 7.20
CA THR A 57 -4.78 -3.00 5.76
C THR A 57 -5.98 -2.31 5.12
N ARG A 58 -5.74 -1.28 4.32
CA ARG A 58 -6.79 -0.50 3.63
C ARG A 58 -6.48 -0.42 2.13
N ALA A 59 -7.45 -0.69 1.29
CA ALA A 59 -7.35 -0.45 -0.15
C ALA A 59 -8.46 0.48 -0.60
N GLU A 60 -8.13 1.46 -1.45
CA GLU A 60 -9.08 2.38 -2.05
C GLU A 60 -8.82 2.48 -3.55
N ILE A 61 -9.87 2.27 -4.34
CA ILE A 61 -9.78 2.20 -5.80
C ILE A 61 -10.92 2.99 -6.44
N SER A 62 -10.58 4.02 -7.21
CA SER A 62 -11.49 4.68 -8.14
C SER A 62 -11.39 3.98 -9.51
N VAL A 63 -12.54 3.62 -10.07
CA VAL A 63 -12.61 3.03 -11.42
C VAL A 63 -13.47 3.93 -12.30
N SER A 64 -12.99 4.22 -13.50
CA SER A 64 -13.79 4.88 -14.54
C SER A 64 -13.86 4.03 -15.79
N ARG A 65 -15.01 4.07 -16.46
CA ARG A 65 -15.30 3.44 -17.74
C ARG A 65 -15.68 4.54 -18.73
N ASN A 66 -14.89 4.73 -19.78
CA ASN A 66 -15.06 5.81 -20.75
C ASN A 66 -15.20 7.19 -20.06
N ASP A 67 -14.23 7.54 -19.21
CA ASP A 67 -14.18 8.80 -18.43
C ASP A 67 -15.33 9.04 -17.44
N THR A 68 -16.19 8.05 -17.22
CA THR A 68 -17.29 8.14 -16.25
C THR A 68 -17.02 7.19 -15.09
N LEU A 69 -17.33 7.63 -13.86
CA LEU A 69 -17.28 6.76 -12.67
C LEU A 69 -18.00 5.42 -12.94
N PHE A 70 -17.34 4.33 -12.59
CA PHE A 70 -17.85 2.98 -12.79
C PHE A 70 -18.07 2.29 -11.43
N ASP A 71 -19.32 2.15 -11.02
CA ASP A 71 -19.75 1.73 -9.67
C ASP A 71 -20.44 0.36 -9.61
N SER A 72 -20.67 -0.28 -10.77
CA SER A 72 -21.38 -1.55 -10.88
C SER A 72 -20.48 -2.77 -11.06
N GLY A 73 -19.16 -2.59 -11.03
CA GLY A 73 -18.17 -3.64 -11.25
C GLY A 73 -17.93 -4.50 -10.02
N LEU A 74 -17.25 -5.61 -10.24
CA LEU A 74 -16.61 -6.39 -9.19
C LEU A 74 -15.12 -6.09 -9.20
N VAL A 75 -14.59 -5.67 -8.05
CA VAL A 75 -13.17 -5.37 -7.86
C VAL A 75 -12.64 -6.22 -6.71
N TRP A 76 -11.54 -6.93 -6.91
CA TRP A 76 -10.91 -7.72 -5.85
C TRP A 76 -9.39 -7.72 -5.93
N ILE A 77 -8.76 -7.84 -4.77
CA ILE A 77 -7.31 -8.02 -4.63
C ILE A 77 -7.08 -9.39 -3.98
N GLY A 78 -6.29 -10.25 -4.63
CA GLY A 78 -6.13 -11.63 -4.18
C GLY A 78 -7.50 -12.33 -4.13
N ASP A 79 -7.92 -12.74 -2.93
CA ASP A 79 -9.22 -13.35 -2.67
C ASP A 79 -10.24 -12.37 -2.03
N GLU A 80 -9.84 -11.14 -1.76
CA GLU A 80 -10.64 -10.13 -1.04
C GLU A 80 -11.41 -9.22 -2.00
N THR A 81 -12.73 -9.21 -1.88
CA THR A 81 -13.60 -8.35 -2.70
C THR A 81 -13.77 -6.96 -2.07
N LEU A 82 -13.56 -5.92 -2.86
CA LEU A 82 -13.78 -4.54 -2.45
C LEU A 82 -15.25 -4.16 -2.66
N SER A 83 -15.80 -3.38 -1.73
CA SER A 83 -17.17 -2.86 -1.81
C SER A 83 -17.18 -1.41 -2.29
N PHE A 84 -18.07 -1.06 -3.22
CA PHE A 84 -18.24 0.32 -3.65
C PHE A 84 -18.87 1.19 -2.55
N ASP A 85 -18.23 2.31 -2.23
CA ASP A 85 -18.68 3.33 -1.26
C ASP A 85 -19.08 4.60 -2.01
N SER A 86 -20.40 4.83 -2.12
CA SER A 86 -20.99 6.01 -2.77
C SER A 86 -20.71 7.34 -2.07
N THR A 87 -20.11 7.34 -0.87
CA THR A 87 -19.74 8.58 -0.17
C THR A 87 -18.43 9.13 -0.71
N THR A 88 -17.52 8.23 -1.10
CA THR A 88 -16.18 8.54 -1.58
C THR A 88 -16.01 8.24 -3.06
N ASP A 89 -17.02 7.67 -3.72
CA ASP A 89 -17.00 7.22 -5.11
C ASP A 89 -15.85 6.24 -5.40
N THR A 90 -15.57 5.35 -4.45
CA THR A 90 -14.45 4.39 -4.52
C THR A 90 -14.84 3.00 -4.06
N TYR A 91 -14.20 1.97 -4.61
CA TYR A 91 -14.19 0.63 -4.06
C TYR A 91 -13.21 0.58 -2.89
N ARG A 92 -13.66 0.03 -1.75
CA ARG A 92 -12.89 0.03 -0.51
C ARG A 92 -12.81 -1.37 0.10
N LEU A 93 -11.67 -1.65 0.68
CA LEU A 93 -11.43 -2.75 1.60
C LEU A 93 -10.79 -2.17 2.86
N ASN A 94 -11.28 -2.56 4.03
CA ASN A 94 -10.66 -2.24 5.30
C ASN A 94 -10.71 -3.47 6.19
N VAL A 95 -9.54 -4.02 6.50
CA VAL A 95 -9.40 -5.29 7.23
C VAL A 95 -8.35 -5.16 8.32
N GLU A 96 -8.59 -5.85 9.42
CA GLU A 96 -7.67 -5.99 10.54
C GLU A 96 -7.44 -7.50 10.77
N PRO A 97 -6.19 -7.94 11.05
CA PRO A 97 -4.98 -7.13 11.26
C PRO A 97 -4.28 -6.68 9.95
N SER A 98 -3.25 -5.85 10.09
CA SER A 98 -2.27 -5.60 9.01
C SER A 98 -1.57 -6.89 8.58
N GLY A 99 -1.02 -6.91 7.37
CA GLY A 99 -0.44 -8.13 6.79
C GLY A 99 -1.48 -9.10 6.25
N THR A 100 -2.70 -8.62 5.96
CA THR A 100 -3.70 -9.42 5.24
C THR A 100 -3.17 -9.83 3.88
N PHE A 101 -2.37 -8.95 3.24
CA PHE A 101 -1.68 -9.27 2.01
C PHE A 101 -0.19 -9.41 2.29
N PRO A 102 0.35 -10.64 2.38
CA PRO A 102 1.78 -10.85 2.63
C PRO A 102 2.63 -10.26 1.50
N GLU A 103 3.95 -10.10 1.72
CA GLU A 103 4.82 -9.60 0.68
C GLU A 103 4.79 -10.47 -0.59
N GLY A 104 5.01 -9.83 -1.75
CA GLY A 104 5.02 -10.47 -3.06
C GLY A 104 3.92 -9.99 -4.00
N SER A 105 3.69 -10.77 -5.06
CA SER A 105 2.80 -10.38 -6.16
C SER A 105 1.37 -10.88 -5.95
N HIS A 106 0.40 -9.99 -6.07
CA HIS A 106 -1.03 -10.23 -5.92
C HIS A 106 -1.78 -9.81 -7.18
N ARG A 107 -2.96 -10.39 -7.38
CA ARG A 107 -3.82 -10.05 -8.51
C ARG A 107 -4.82 -8.98 -8.10
N LEU A 108 -4.81 -7.84 -8.78
CA LEU A 108 -5.94 -6.91 -8.82
C LEU A 108 -6.81 -7.28 -10.01
N VAL A 109 -8.08 -7.55 -9.79
CA VAL A 109 -9.03 -7.93 -10.83
C VAL A 109 -10.19 -6.96 -10.88
N LEU A 110 -10.56 -6.56 -12.09
CA LEU A 110 -11.77 -5.80 -12.38
C LEU A 110 -12.63 -6.65 -13.32
N ALA A 111 -13.90 -6.83 -12.97
CA ALA A 111 -14.87 -7.51 -13.82
C ALA A 111 -16.16 -6.68 -13.97
N ASP A 112 -16.60 -6.53 -15.21
CA ASP A 112 -17.92 -6.01 -15.61
C ASP A 112 -18.60 -7.15 -16.39
N LEU A 113 -19.27 -8.04 -15.66
CA LEU A 113 -19.69 -9.34 -16.21
C LEU A 113 -21.01 -9.25 -16.97
N PRO A 114 -21.15 -10.03 -18.07
CA PRO A 114 -20.17 -10.94 -18.70
C PRO A 114 -19.19 -10.28 -19.69
N GLU A 115 -19.26 -8.97 -19.90
CA GLU A 115 -18.64 -8.25 -21.01
C GLU A 115 -17.12 -8.12 -20.89
N PHE A 116 -16.60 -8.03 -19.67
CA PHE A 116 -15.21 -7.69 -19.40
C PHE A 116 -14.70 -8.33 -18.10
N MET A 117 -13.48 -8.83 -18.16
CA MET A 117 -12.72 -9.20 -16.97
C MET A 117 -11.24 -9.06 -17.30
N ASP A 118 -10.52 -8.32 -16.47
CA ASP A 118 -9.09 -8.11 -16.63
C ASP A 118 -8.36 -8.18 -15.28
N THR A 119 -7.09 -8.59 -15.32
CA THR A 119 -6.23 -8.83 -14.17
C THR A 119 -4.92 -8.09 -14.34
N VAL A 120 -4.56 -7.29 -13.33
CA VAL A 120 -3.26 -6.64 -13.20
C VAL A 120 -2.51 -7.28 -12.02
N LEU A 121 -1.19 -7.42 -12.13
CA LEU A 121 -0.35 -7.82 -11.01
C LEU A 121 0.08 -6.58 -10.23
N ILE A 122 -0.03 -6.65 -8.90
CA ILE A 122 0.43 -5.62 -7.98
C ILE A 122 1.43 -6.27 -7.02
N ASP A 123 2.52 -5.57 -6.71
CA ASP A 123 3.54 -6.11 -5.81
C ASP A 123 3.44 -5.42 -4.45
N ILE A 124 3.54 -6.17 -3.36
CA ILE A 124 3.57 -5.65 -2.00
C ILE A 124 4.99 -5.88 -1.46
N ALA A 125 5.61 -4.80 -0.99
CA ALA A 125 6.95 -4.87 -0.44
C ALA A 125 6.95 -5.54 0.95
N ASP A 126 8.10 -6.05 1.38
CA ASP A 126 8.27 -6.65 2.70
C ASP A 126 8.16 -5.59 3.82
N THR A 127 7.81 -6.06 5.01
CA THR A 127 7.88 -5.27 6.24
C THR A 127 9.31 -4.79 6.52
N PHE A 128 9.40 -3.68 7.25
CA PHE A 128 10.69 -3.10 7.63
C PHE A 128 10.54 -2.24 8.88
N SER A 129 11.67 -1.77 9.41
CA SER A 129 11.72 -0.96 10.63
C SER A 129 12.50 0.32 10.40
N VAL A 130 12.03 1.42 10.99
CA VAL A 130 12.69 2.73 10.97
C VAL A 130 13.20 3.08 12.37
N THR A 131 14.32 3.79 12.45
CA THR A 131 14.91 4.26 13.69
C THR A 131 15.52 5.64 13.51
N VAL A 132 15.35 6.51 14.51
CA VAL A 132 16.11 7.77 14.59
C VAL A 132 17.54 7.45 15.01
N SER A 133 18.51 7.73 14.14
CA SER A 133 19.94 7.57 14.45
C SER A 133 20.58 8.82 15.01
N ASP A 134 20.09 10.00 14.62
CA ASP A 134 20.53 11.28 15.16
C ASP A 134 19.32 12.22 15.33
N PRO A 135 19.06 12.76 16.53
CA PRO A 135 19.80 12.57 17.78
C PRO A 135 19.55 11.19 18.42
N PRO A 136 20.57 10.47 18.91
CA PRO A 136 20.43 9.09 19.40
C PRO A 136 19.57 8.97 20.67
N ASN A 137 19.48 10.05 21.46
CA ASN A 137 18.62 10.15 22.63
C ASN A 137 17.20 10.64 22.31
N ARG A 138 16.89 10.88 21.02
CA ARG A 138 15.60 11.40 20.53
C ARG A 138 15.23 12.77 21.12
N LEU A 139 16.20 13.52 21.63
CA LEU A 139 16.03 14.91 22.07
C LEU A 139 16.62 15.84 21.02
N ASN A 140 15.78 16.64 20.38
CA ASN A 140 16.18 17.54 19.30
C ASN A 140 16.06 19.01 19.75
N PRO A 141 17.08 19.57 20.44
CA PRO A 141 17.08 20.97 20.84
C PRO A 141 17.18 21.87 19.61
N GLY A 142 16.33 22.89 19.53
CA GLY A 142 16.29 23.82 18.40
C GLY A 142 15.64 23.28 17.12
N GLY A 143 15.21 22.02 17.09
CA GLY A 143 14.63 21.38 15.91
C GLY A 143 15.66 21.20 14.79
N ASP A 144 16.89 20.85 15.13
CA ASP A 144 17.94 20.53 14.17
C ASP A 144 17.55 19.35 13.25
N VAL A 145 18.39 19.10 12.24
CA VAL A 145 18.18 17.99 11.30
C VAL A 145 18.09 16.66 12.05
N VAL A 146 17.12 15.83 11.68
CA VAL A 146 16.96 14.47 12.25
C VAL A 146 17.35 13.46 11.20
N THR A 147 18.27 12.56 11.54
CA THR A 147 18.69 11.46 10.64
C THR A 147 17.91 10.20 10.99
N LEU A 148 17.43 9.53 9.94
CA LEU A 148 16.69 8.29 10.00
C LEU A 148 17.45 7.21 9.24
N ASP A 149 17.46 6.01 9.83
CA ASP A 149 17.88 4.78 9.16
C ASP A 149 16.73 3.78 9.18
N TRP A 150 16.63 2.95 8.15
CA TRP A 150 15.68 1.86 8.14
C TRP A 150 16.26 0.60 7.48
N THR A 151 15.70 -0.56 7.87
CA THR A 151 16.02 -1.81 7.17
C THR A 151 15.43 -1.77 5.76
N GLU A 152 16.16 -2.29 4.77
CA GLU A 152 15.62 -2.39 3.41
C GLU A 152 14.40 -3.30 3.38
N SER A 153 13.35 -2.85 2.70
CA SER A 153 12.11 -3.57 2.42
C SER A 153 12.26 -4.28 1.08
N ALA A 154 12.28 -5.61 1.09
CA ALA A 154 12.41 -6.39 -0.14
C ALA A 154 11.23 -6.12 -1.08
N GLY A 155 11.49 -5.95 -2.37
CA GLY A 155 10.46 -5.61 -3.36
C GLY A 155 10.01 -4.15 -3.36
N SER A 156 10.53 -3.31 -2.46
CA SER A 156 10.31 -1.86 -2.50
C SER A 156 10.87 -1.23 -3.77
N GLY A 157 10.11 -0.33 -4.40
CA GLY A 157 10.58 0.50 -5.50
C GLY A 157 11.33 1.75 -5.03
N ALA A 158 10.92 2.32 -3.89
CA ALA A 158 11.54 3.46 -3.23
C ALA A 158 10.85 3.73 -1.88
N TYR A 159 11.27 4.79 -1.19
CA TYR A 159 10.76 5.15 0.12
C TYR A 159 10.18 6.56 0.18
N VAL A 160 9.38 6.80 1.21
CA VAL A 160 8.99 8.13 1.68
C VAL A 160 9.44 8.24 3.13
N MET A 161 10.10 9.33 3.48
CA MET A 161 10.28 9.69 4.89
C MET A 161 9.25 10.74 5.28
N ALA A 162 8.78 10.71 6.52
CA ALA A 162 7.83 11.68 7.02
C ALA A 162 8.04 12.04 8.49
N ALA A 163 7.68 13.26 8.86
CA ALA A 163 7.59 13.73 10.25
C ALA A 163 6.29 14.50 10.47
N VAL A 164 5.68 14.31 11.64
CA VAL A 164 4.46 15.02 12.02
C VAL A 164 4.38 15.18 13.53
N PRO A 165 3.87 16.33 14.04
CA PRO A 165 3.52 16.44 15.44
C PRO A 165 2.59 15.29 15.84
N ARG A 166 2.85 14.64 16.97
CA ARG A 166 2.14 13.43 17.41
C ARG A 166 0.60 13.54 17.33
N HIS A 167 0.06 14.72 17.61
CA HIS A 167 -1.38 14.97 17.65
C HIS A 167 -2.01 15.25 16.26
N LEU A 168 -1.19 15.37 15.21
CA LEU A 168 -1.60 15.64 13.83
C LEU A 168 -1.38 14.44 12.90
N ALA A 169 -0.87 13.31 13.40
CA ALA A 169 -0.76 12.11 12.59
C ALA A 169 -2.15 11.69 12.08
N TYR A 170 -2.24 11.35 10.79
CA TYR A 170 -3.47 10.98 10.07
C TYR A 170 -4.51 12.10 9.96
N THR A 171 -4.06 13.35 9.88
CA THR A 171 -4.95 14.51 9.67
C THR A 171 -4.72 15.21 8.32
N GLY A 172 -3.84 14.66 7.47
CA GLY A 172 -3.39 15.32 6.24
C GLY A 172 -2.30 16.38 6.46
N ALA A 173 -1.70 16.44 7.64
CA ALA A 173 -0.62 17.37 7.98
C ALA A 173 0.71 16.66 8.19
N GLY A 174 1.81 17.39 7.97
CA GLY A 174 3.17 16.92 8.25
C GLY A 174 4.14 17.24 7.11
N TYR A 175 5.39 16.84 7.32
CA TYR A 175 6.44 16.84 6.32
C TYR A 175 6.55 15.46 5.71
N SER A 176 6.67 15.36 4.39
CA SER A 176 7.05 14.13 3.70
C SER A 176 7.97 14.42 2.51
N GLU A 177 8.85 13.46 2.19
CA GLU A 177 9.76 13.55 1.05
C GLU A 177 10.04 12.17 0.44
N TRP A 178 10.21 12.11 -0.88
CA TRP A 178 10.63 10.90 -1.59
C TRP A 178 12.12 10.62 -1.38
N VAL A 179 12.46 9.38 -1.08
CA VAL A 179 13.85 8.96 -0.80
C VAL A 179 14.18 7.71 -1.62
N GLY A 180 15.40 7.67 -2.17
CA GLY A 180 15.89 6.55 -3.00
C GLY A 180 16.81 5.57 -2.27
N SER A 181 17.05 5.76 -0.98
CA SER A 181 17.99 5.02 -0.13
C SER A 181 17.28 4.48 1.13
N SER A 182 17.98 3.67 1.93
CA SER A 182 17.56 3.17 3.25
C SER A 182 17.96 4.08 4.42
N GLU A 183 18.36 5.31 4.10
CA GLU A 183 18.74 6.38 5.02
C GLU A 183 18.20 7.72 4.50
N GLY A 184 17.94 8.67 5.41
CA GLY A 184 17.41 9.98 5.05
C GLY A 184 17.48 10.99 6.18
N THR A 185 17.30 12.27 5.84
CA THR A 185 17.31 13.36 6.83
C THR A 185 16.05 14.21 6.75
N ILE A 186 15.41 14.43 7.90
CA ILE A 186 14.30 15.36 8.04
C ILE A 186 14.88 16.76 8.33
N PRO A 187 14.60 17.76 7.47
CA PRO A 187 15.18 19.09 7.61
C PRO A 187 14.55 19.85 8.78
N ILE A 188 15.28 20.85 9.27
CA ILE A 188 14.84 21.79 10.32
C ILE A 188 13.48 22.44 10.04
N SER A 189 13.13 22.64 8.76
CA SER A 189 11.84 23.21 8.36
C SER A 189 10.65 22.34 8.72
N ALA A 190 10.83 21.02 8.87
CA ALA A 190 9.77 20.09 9.26
C ALA A 190 9.32 20.27 10.73
N PHE A 191 10.15 20.91 11.55
CA PHE A 191 9.89 21.14 12.98
C PHE A 191 9.49 22.59 13.27
N ARG A 192 9.12 23.35 12.24
CA ARG A 192 8.70 24.75 12.35
C ARG A 192 7.26 24.89 11.92
N TRP A 193 6.56 25.85 12.52
CA TRP A 193 5.23 26.23 12.07
C TRP A 193 5.27 26.66 10.60
N SER A 194 4.14 26.60 9.90
CA SER A 194 4.03 26.92 8.46
C SER A 194 4.53 28.33 8.07
N ASN A 195 4.71 29.24 9.04
CA ASN A 195 5.36 30.53 8.82
C ASN A 195 6.91 30.45 8.71
N GLY A 196 7.52 29.29 8.94
CA GLY A 196 8.95 29.03 8.86
C GLY A 196 9.80 29.67 9.96
N VAL A 197 9.20 30.46 10.86
CA VAL A 197 9.94 31.30 11.83
C VAL A 197 9.97 30.66 13.21
N ALA A 198 8.82 30.21 13.70
CA ALA A 198 8.70 29.67 15.05
C ALA A 198 8.94 28.16 15.08
N LEU A 199 9.75 27.71 16.03
CA LEU A 199 9.92 26.29 16.34
C LEU A 199 8.60 25.74 16.89
N ASP A 200 8.17 24.59 16.38
CA ASP A 200 7.06 23.84 16.93
C ASP A 200 7.61 22.71 17.82
N THR A 201 7.57 22.94 19.13
CA THR A 201 8.13 22.05 20.15
C THR A 201 7.15 20.95 20.55
N GLY A 202 7.65 19.76 20.84
CA GLY A 202 6.83 18.65 21.32
C GLY A 202 7.28 17.31 20.76
N TRP A 203 6.43 16.30 20.96
CA TRP A 203 6.65 14.98 20.38
C TRP A 203 6.26 14.95 18.92
N TYR A 204 7.18 14.50 18.08
CA TYR A 204 6.96 14.18 16.68
C TYR A 204 7.04 12.67 16.50
N TYR A 205 6.19 12.17 15.62
CA TYR A 205 6.35 10.84 15.05
C TYR A 205 7.13 10.96 13.75
N VAL A 206 8.07 10.04 13.58
CA VAL A 206 8.82 9.88 12.34
C VAL A 206 8.46 8.55 11.72
N PHE A 207 8.23 8.57 10.41
CA PHE A 207 7.80 7.41 9.65
C PHE A 207 8.72 7.21 8.46
N ALA A 208 8.80 5.97 8.02
CA ALA A 208 9.24 5.61 6.69
C ALA A 208 8.15 4.74 6.05
N TYR A 209 7.86 4.98 4.77
CA TYR A 209 6.96 4.16 3.96
C TYR A 209 7.79 3.54 2.84
N SER A 210 7.64 2.24 2.61
CA SER A 210 8.06 1.63 1.34
C SER A 210 6.87 1.61 0.40
N TYR A 211 7.12 1.69 -0.91
CA TYR A 211 6.04 1.59 -1.89
C TYR A 211 6.48 0.90 -3.17
N THR A 212 5.50 0.39 -3.88
CA THR A 212 5.63 -0.13 -5.25
C THR A 212 4.60 0.56 -6.16
N GLY A 213 4.81 0.48 -7.47
CA GLY A 213 3.90 1.08 -8.45
C GLY A 213 3.82 2.61 -8.33
N ALA A 214 2.63 3.16 -8.59
CA ALA A 214 2.33 4.59 -8.49
C ALA A 214 1.08 4.81 -7.63
N PRO A 215 1.22 4.84 -6.29
CA PRO A 215 0.07 5.07 -5.41
C PRO A 215 -0.58 6.42 -5.73
N ASP A 216 -1.91 6.46 -5.67
CA ASP A 216 -2.66 7.70 -5.84
C ASP A 216 -2.58 8.56 -4.56
N SER A 217 -2.03 9.77 -4.64
CA SER A 217 -1.86 10.62 -3.44
C SER A 217 -3.21 11.02 -2.85
N ALA A 218 -4.17 11.43 -3.67
CA ALA A 218 -5.49 11.87 -3.20
C ALA A 218 -6.24 10.75 -2.45
N LEU A 219 -6.11 9.50 -2.90
CA LEU A 219 -6.71 8.34 -2.23
C LEU A 219 -5.91 7.84 -1.01
N SER A 220 -4.63 8.22 -0.89
CA SER A 220 -3.77 7.79 0.23
C SER A 220 -3.65 8.81 1.36
N ASP A 221 -4.07 10.06 1.16
CA ASP A 221 -3.90 11.14 2.15
C ASP A 221 -4.59 10.88 3.51
N ASP A 222 -5.83 10.40 3.51
CA ASP A 222 -6.59 10.09 4.73
C ASP A 222 -6.06 8.84 5.48
N PRO A 223 -5.77 7.71 4.80
CA PRO A 223 -5.26 6.53 5.49
C PRO A 223 -3.81 6.65 5.99
N LEU A 224 -2.98 7.51 5.40
CA LEU A 224 -1.58 7.64 5.78
C LEU A 224 -1.35 8.54 7.01
N PRO A 225 -0.31 8.29 7.82
CA PRO A 225 0.05 9.17 8.93
C PRO A 225 0.37 10.60 8.49
N VAL A 226 0.98 10.72 7.31
CA VAL A 226 1.32 11.97 6.64
C VAL A 226 1.11 11.74 5.14
N PRO A 227 0.47 12.68 4.41
CA PRO A 227 0.31 12.63 2.97
C PRO A 227 1.60 12.33 2.20
N LEU A 228 1.46 11.74 1.02
CA LEU A 228 2.58 11.60 0.10
C LEU A 228 3.07 12.99 -0.35
N PRO A 229 4.36 13.15 -0.72
CA PRO A 229 4.93 14.44 -1.15
C PRO A 229 4.33 15.01 -2.46
N GLY A 230 3.40 14.30 -3.08
CA GLY A 230 2.77 14.60 -4.35
C GLY A 230 2.64 13.35 -5.22
N ASP A 231 2.01 13.50 -6.38
CA ASP A 231 1.86 12.40 -7.33
C ASP A 231 3.18 12.05 -8.03
N ARG A 232 3.43 10.74 -8.15
CA ARG A 232 4.41 10.22 -9.11
C ARG A 232 3.71 9.93 -10.44
N THR A 233 4.48 9.91 -11.53
CA THR A 233 3.99 9.67 -12.90
C THR A 233 3.08 8.44 -12.98
N ASP A 234 2.14 8.46 -13.93
CA ASP A 234 1.10 7.45 -14.11
C ASP A 234 1.66 6.01 -14.15
N ASN A 235 1.05 5.05 -13.45
CA ASN A 235 1.44 3.64 -13.56
C ASN A 235 0.31 2.62 -13.34
N ILE A 236 -0.29 2.23 -14.46
CA ILE A 236 -0.83 0.93 -14.88
C ILE A 236 -0.69 1.03 -16.40
N ASP A 237 0.30 0.36 -17.00
CA ASP A 237 0.69 0.60 -18.39
C ASP A 237 0.25 -0.51 -19.37
N GLN A 238 -0.98 -1.00 -19.12
CA GLN A 238 -1.96 -1.68 -20.01
C GLN A 238 -1.89 -3.23 -20.03
N THR A 239 -2.96 -4.04 -20.14
CA THR A 239 -4.24 -3.97 -20.91
C THR A 239 -5.26 -4.98 -20.37
N PRO A 240 -6.56 -4.80 -20.67
CA PRO A 240 -7.28 -3.59 -21.12
C PRO A 240 -7.46 -2.46 -20.07
N ILE A 241 -6.86 -2.56 -18.88
CA ILE A 241 -6.89 -1.50 -17.86
C ILE A 241 -5.67 -0.57 -17.94
N SER A 242 -5.87 0.75 -17.79
CA SER A 242 -4.80 1.75 -17.62
C SER A 242 -4.94 2.54 -16.31
N GLY A 243 -3.98 3.42 -15.96
CA GLY A 243 -4.10 4.34 -14.80
C GLY A 243 -2.95 4.35 -13.81
N ARG A 244 -3.25 4.31 -12.50
CA ARG A 244 -2.31 4.43 -11.38
C ARG A 244 -2.67 3.52 -10.22
N PHE A 245 -1.84 2.54 -9.94
CA PHE A 245 -1.99 1.74 -8.73
C PHE A 245 -0.65 1.58 -8.03
N GLY A 246 -0.66 1.68 -6.71
CA GLY A 246 0.52 1.41 -5.90
C GLY A 246 0.17 0.78 -4.57
N THR A 247 1.16 0.14 -3.98
CA THR A 247 1.07 -0.40 -2.63
C THR A 247 2.01 0.38 -1.72
N ILE A 248 1.64 0.53 -0.46
CA ILE A 248 2.41 1.24 0.55
C ILE A 248 2.48 0.36 1.79
N VAL A 249 3.67 0.16 2.33
CA VAL A 249 3.87 -0.46 3.65
C VAL A 249 4.44 0.59 4.58
N VAL A 250 3.72 0.85 5.68
CA VAL A 250 4.12 1.82 6.70
C VAL A 250 4.87 1.09 7.81
N ALA A 251 6.17 1.40 7.97
CA ALA A 251 6.96 0.83 9.05
C ALA A 251 6.46 1.29 10.43
N GLY A 252 6.76 0.50 11.47
CA GLY A 252 6.54 0.92 12.85
C GLY A 252 7.31 2.20 13.15
N ARG A 253 6.62 3.24 13.63
CA ARG A 253 7.19 4.58 13.82
C ARG A 253 8.26 4.63 14.91
N ASP A 254 9.16 5.60 14.79
CA ASP A 254 9.96 6.11 15.91
C ASP A 254 9.47 7.52 16.30
N SER A 255 10.13 8.17 17.26
CA SER A 255 9.74 9.48 17.74
C SER A 255 10.94 10.34 18.14
N VAL A 256 10.75 11.65 18.07
CA VAL A 256 11.72 12.66 18.51
C VAL A 256 10.99 13.74 19.31
N TYR A 257 11.60 14.25 20.37
CA TYR A 257 11.08 15.34 21.18
C TYR A 257 11.84 16.63 20.86
N VAL A 258 11.16 17.56 20.20
CA VAL A 258 11.69 18.87 19.81
C VAL A 258 11.57 19.82 21.00
N THR A 259 12.67 20.47 21.37
CA THR A 259 12.73 21.40 22.51
C THR A 259 13.33 22.74 22.10
N MET A 260 13.10 23.77 22.90
CA MET A 260 13.83 25.03 22.75
C MET A 260 15.32 24.79 22.98
N GLN A 261 16.16 25.56 22.30
CA GLN A 261 17.63 25.54 22.46
C GLN A 261 18.06 26.07 23.84
#